data_AF-A0A7W2FYJ7-F1
#
_entry.id   AF-A0A7W2FYJ7-F1
#
_cell.length_a   1.000
_cell.length_b   1.000
_cell.length_c   1.000
_cell.angle_alpha   90.00
_cell.angle_beta   90.00
_cell.angle_gamma   90.00
#
_symmetry.space_group_name_H-M   'P 1'
#
loop_
_entity.id
_entity.type
_entity.pdbx_description
1 polymer ?
#
loop_
_entity_poly.entity_id
_entity_poly.type
_entity_poly.pdbx_seq_one_letter_code
_entity_poly.pdbx_strand_id
1 'polypeptide(L)'
;MKENKEKRIEDTFKFYFDFEDVSLQIEKLNNHFDKSHQLGDCLENGTVERVHSASEKAIAVFEQVFIDVTKEITLLIYEFPEPNAFNAPNSFLHSQINNITDSIKISKKKFDIFLIKVPIKNINYKEILKTIVNTEMGFNPSTDQIVYFLDFETDNAFVMYDDRFCLTKSTTNLSF
;
A
#
# COMPACT_ATOMS: atom_id res chain seq x y z
N MET A 1 -17.20 17.94 14.97
CA MET A 1 -17.50 16.69 14.21
C MET A 1 -16.26 16.06 13.54
N LYS A 2 -15.18 16.81 13.25
CA LYS A 2 -13.88 16.26 12.78
C LYS A 2 -13.10 15.48 13.86
N GLU A 3 -13.05 15.98 15.11
CA GLU A 3 -12.34 15.35 16.24
C GLU A 3 -12.75 13.89 16.52
N ASN A 4 -14.00 13.51 16.25
CA ASN A 4 -14.49 12.14 16.51
C ASN A 4 -14.06 11.12 15.45
N LYS A 5 -13.65 11.54 14.24
CA LYS A 5 -13.21 10.63 13.16
C LYS A 5 -11.70 10.36 13.23
N GLU A 6 -10.90 11.38 13.52
CA GLU A 6 -9.44 11.25 13.69
C GLU A 6 -9.06 10.36 14.88
N LYS A 7 -9.71 10.59 16.03
CA LYS A 7 -9.57 9.72 17.20
C LYS A 7 -9.97 8.28 16.92
N ARG A 8 -10.91 8.05 15.99
CA ARG A 8 -11.40 6.73 15.60
C ARG A 8 -10.40 5.99 14.69
N ILE A 9 -9.62 6.68 13.86
CA ILE A 9 -8.56 6.07 13.04
C ILE A 9 -7.43 5.59 13.94
N GLU A 10 -7.01 6.43 14.90
CA GLU A 10 -6.06 6.03 15.93
C GLU A 10 -6.61 4.82 16.69
N ASP A 11 -7.82 4.86 17.24
CA ASP A 11 -8.37 3.75 18.01
C ASP A 11 -8.55 2.45 17.18
N THR A 12 -8.87 2.55 15.89
CA THR A 12 -9.06 1.38 15.01
C THR A 12 -7.76 0.66 14.69
N PHE A 13 -6.65 1.40 14.52
CA PHE A 13 -5.35 0.79 14.17
C PHE A 13 -4.37 0.67 15.33
N LYS A 14 -4.59 1.38 16.43
CA LYS A 14 -3.76 1.30 17.64
C LYS A 14 -3.66 -0.14 18.15
N PHE A 15 -4.76 -0.90 18.07
CA PHE A 15 -4.74 -2.32 18.39
C PHE A 15 -3.71 -3.12 17.57
N TYR A 16 -3.53 -2.82 16.28
CA TYR A 16 -2.50 -3.48 15.46
C TYR A 16 -1.10 -2.98 15.82
N PHE A 17 -0.95 -1.69 16.13
CA PHE A 17 0.36 -1.10 16.42
C PHE A 17 0.89 -1.43 17.83
N ASP A 18 0.06 -2.00 18.70
CA ASP A 18 0.48 -2.51 20.00
C ASP A 18 1.37 -3.77 19.90
N PHE A 19 1.34 -4.49 18.77
CA PHE A 19 2.23 -5.63 18.55
C PHE A 19 3.64 -5.17 18.17
N GLU A 20 4.68 -5.75 18.78
CA GLU A 20 6.07 -5.51 18.35
C GLU A 20 6.47 -6.35 17.13
N ASP A 21 5.70 -7.41 16.83
CA ASP A 21 5.94 -8.29 15.69
C ASP A 21 5.21 -7.80 14.44
N VAL A 22 5.96 -7.29 13.47
CA VAL A 22 5.44 -6.80 12.18
C VAL A 22 4.66 -7.87 11.42
N SER A 23 5.06 -9.13 11.51
CA SER A 23 4.42 -10.24 10.80
C SER A 23 3.00 -10.44 11.30
N LEU A 24 2.81 -10.37 12.63
CA LEU A 24 1.50 -10.45 13.26
C LEU A 24 0.62 -9.22 12.95
N GLN A 25 1.23 -8.03 12.82
CA GLN A 25 0.50 -6.85 12.38
C GLN A 25 -0.03 -7.02 10.95
N ILE A 26 0.84 -7.43 10.03
CA ILE A 26 0.49 -7.67 8.62
C ILE A 26 -0.59 -8.75 8.50
N GLU A 27 -0.42 -9.88 9.19
CA GLU A 27 -1.41 -10.96 9.19
C GLU A 27 -2.80 -10.46 9.61
N LYS A 28 -2.86 -9.70 10.71
CA LYS A 28 -4.12 -9.16 11.23
C LYS A 28 -4.73 -8.09 10.33
N LEU A 29 -3.91 -7.24 9.70
CA LEU A 29 -4.38 -6.28 8.71
C LEU A 29 -4.97 -6.99 7.49
N ASN A 30 -4.35 -8.08 7.05
CA ASN A 30 -4.78 -8.82 5.87
C ASN A 30 -6.13 -9.51 6.04
N ASN A 31 -6.49 -9.86 7.26
CA ASN A 31 -7.80 -10.39 7.59
C ASN A 31 -8.96 -9.40 7.36
N HIS A 32 -8.68 -8.11 7.08
CA HIS A 32 -9.70 -7.12 6.70
C HIS A 32 -10.02 -7.12 5.21
N PHE A 33 -9.19 -7.77 4.38
CA PHE A 33 -9.37 -7.85 2.95
C PHE A 33 -10.23 -9.07 2.59
N ASP A 34 -11.18 -8.90 1.67
CA ASP A 34 -12.16 -9.94 1.34
C ASP A 34 -11.97 -10.52 -0.06
N LYS A 35 -11.16 -9.88 -0.91
CA LYS A 35 -10.90 -10.28 -2.30
C LYS A 35 -9.41 -10.32 -2.59
N SER A 36 -8.98 -11.34 -3.31
CA SER A 36 -7.63 -11.47 -3.87
C SER A 36 -7.71 -11.48 -5.39
N HIS A 37 -6.81 -10.75 -6.04
CA HIS A 37 -6.75 -10.58 -7.49
C HIS A 37 -5.41 -11.08 -7.99
N GLN A 38 -5.41 -12.01 -8.94
CA GLN A 38 -4.18 -12.52 -9.53
C GLN A 38 -3.60 -11.50 -10.51
N LEU A 39 -2.32 -11.20 -10.35
CA LEU A 39 -1.55 -10.28 -11.17
C LEU A 39 -0.58 -11.04 -12.09
N GLY A 40 0.06 -12.07 -11.53
CA GLY A 40 1.05 -12.88 -12.20
C GLY A 40 0.44 -13.73 -13.31
N ASP A 41 0.95 -13.56 -14.52
CA ASP A 41 0.67 -14.43 -15.66
C ASP A 41 1.61 -15.64 -15.69
N CYS A 42 1.45 -16.51 -16.69
CA CYS A 42 2.42 -17.55 -17.06
C CYS A 42 3.74 -16.99 -17.64
N LEU A 43 4.04 -15.70 -17.41
CA LEU A 43 5.24 -15.03 -17.90
C LEU A 43 6.44 -15.36 -17.00
N GLU A 44 7.64 -15.38 -17.58
CA GLU A 44 8.86 -15.68 -16.85
C GLU A 44 9.22 -14.56 -15.84
N ASN A 45 9.72 -14.96 -14.67
CA ASN A 45 10.23 -14.02 -13.66
C ASN A 45 11.42 -13.21 -14.19
N GLY A 46 11.56 -11.97 -13.76
CA GLY A 46 12.69 -11.11 -14.15
C GLY A 46 12.59 -10.55 -15.58
N THR A 47 11.38 -10.50 -16.14
CA THR A 47 11.13 -9.93 -17.47
C THR A 47 10.39 -8.59 -17.37
N VAL A 48 10.64 -7.69 -18.32
CA VAL A 48 9.95 -6.39 -18.39
C VAL A 48 8.46 -6.59 -18.70
N GLU A 49 8.15 -7.62 -19.49
CA GLU A 49 6.78 -8.01 -19.84
C GLU A 49 5.98 -8.40 -18.60
N ARG A 50 6.58 -9.15 -17.68
CA ARG A 50 5.94 -9.51 -16.40
C ARG A 50 5.76 -8.29 -15.51
N VAL A 51 6.76 -7.40 -15.46
CA VAL A 51 6.62 -6.13 -14.74
C VAL A 51 5.43 -5.33 -15.26
N HIS A 52 5.36 -5.17 -16.58
CA HIS A 52 4.31 -4.42 -17.24
C HIS A 52 2.93 -5.02 -16.99
N SER A 53 2.75 -6.32 -17.26
CA SER A 53 1.46 -7.00 -17.07
C SER A 53 0.96 -6.93 -15.61
N ALA A 54 1.81 -7.27 -14.64
CA ALA A 54 1.42 -7.26 -13.23
C ALA A 54 1.10 -5.84 -12.75
N SER A 55 1.88 -4.84 -13.18
CA SER A 55 1.64 -3.43 -12.83
C SER A 55 0.31 -2.92 -13.41
N GLU A 56 0.03 -3.18 -14.68
CA GLU A 56 -1.20 -2.72 -15.34
C GLU A 56 -2.45 -3.32 -14.69
N LYS A 57 -2.42 -4.62 -14.35
CA LYS A 57 -3.52 -5.27 -13.65
C LYS A 57 -3.73 -4.69 -12.25
N ALA A 58 -2.66 -4.47 -11.49
CA ALA A 58 -2.74 -3.88 -10.16
C ALA A 58 -3.33 -2.46 -10.22
N ILE A 59 -2.90 -1.66 -11.20
CA ILE A 59 -3.42 -0.32 -11.46
C ILE A 59 -4.91 -0.39 -11.82
N ALA A 60 -5.33 -1.30 -12.69
CA ALA A 60 -6.73 -1.45 -13.07
C ALA A 60 -7.61 -1.83 -11.86
N VAL A 61 -7.15 -2.73 -11.00
CA VAL A 61 -7.86 -3.08 -9.75
C VAL A 61 -7.92 -1.87 -8.81
N PHE A 62 -6.81 -1.15 -8.64
CA PHE A 62 -6.75 0.04 -7.79
C PHE A 62 -7.74 1.11 -8.25
N GLU A 63 -7.78 1.43 -9.54
CA GLU A 63 -8.67 2.45 -10.12
C GLU A 63 -10.15 2.08 -10.00
N GLN A 64 -10.49 0.78 -9.92
CA GLN A 64 -11.86 0.32 -9.63
C GLN A 64 -12.24 0.47 -8.15
N VAL A 65 -11.29 0.31 -7.23
CA VAL A 65 -11.50 0.50 -5.79
C VAL A 65 -11.59 1.99 -5.43
N PHE A 66 -10.79 2.84 -6.08
CA PHE A 66 -10.65 4.25 -5.79
C PHE A 66 -11.05 5.14 -6.98
N ILE A 67 -12.36 5.24 -7.21
CA ILE A 67 -12.93 5.96 -8.37
C ILE A 67 -12.74 7.48 -8.26
N ASP A 68 -12.95 8.06 -7.07
CA ASP A 68 -12.81 9.49 -6.85
C ASP A 68 -11.38 9.85 -6.45
N VAL A 69 -10.57 10.26 -7.42
CA VAL A 69 -9.18 10.67 -7.18
C VAL A 69 -9.05 11.94 -6.33
N THR A 70 -10.13 12.70 -6.13
CA THR A 70 -10.07 13.89 -5.25
C THR A 70 -10.22 13.53 -3.78
N LYS A 71 -10.69 12.31 -3.49
CA LYS A 71 -10.91 11.82 -2.15
C LYS A 71 -9.59 11.65 -1.39
N GLU A 72 -9.64 11.99 -0.11
CA GLU A 72 -8.53 11.79 0.83
C GLU A 72 -8.57 10.38 1.38
N ILE A 73 -7.42 9.71 1.33
CA ILE A 73 -7.20 8.37 1.89
C ILE A 73 -6.02 8.41 2.86
N THR A 74 -5.83 7.33 3.60
CA THR A 74 -4.66 7.12 4.45
C THR A 74 -3.76 6.05 3.83
N LEU A 75 -2.48 6.40 3.64
CA LEU A 75 -1.43 5.43 3.38
C LEU A 75 -0.89 4.93 4.73
N LEU A 76 -0.93 3.62 4.94
CA LEU A 76 -0.24 2.96 6.04
C LEU A 76 1.01 2.30 5.47
N ILE A 77 2.19 2.80 5.86
CA ILE A 77 3.49 2.37 5.33
C ILE A 77 4.29 1.74 6.45
N TYR A 78 4.71 0.49 6.25
CA TYR A 78 5.77 -0.12 7.05
C TYR A 78 7.10 0.14 6.38
N GLU A 79 8.04 0.74 7.11
CA GLU A 79 9.36 1.11 6.63
C GLU A 79 10.44 0.42 7.44
N PHE A 80 11.35 -0.29 6.78
CA PHE A 80 12.41 -1.04 7.43
C PHE A 80 13.75 -0.28 7.34
N PRO A 81 14.70 -0.54 8.26
CA PRO A 81 16.00 0.11 8.25
C PRO A 81 16.79 -0.18 6.97
N GLU A 82 17.47 0.84 6.46
CA GLU A 82 18.42 0.69 5.36
C GLU A 82 19.76 0.06 5.83
N PRO A 83 20.52 -0.58 4.92
CA PRO A 83 20.14 -0.94 3.55
C PRO A 83 19.19 -2.14 3.54
N ASN A 84 18.17 -2.09 2.67
CA ASN A 84 17.34 -3.25 2.41
C ASN A 84 18.03 -4.22 1.43
N ALA A 85 17.45 -5.41 1.23
CA ALA A 85 18.02 -6.45 0.37
C ALA A 85 18.24 -6.01 -1.09
N PHE A 86 17.62 -4.90 -1.50
CA PHE A 86 17.65 -4.35 -2.85
C PHE A 86 18.51 -3.09 -2.97
N ASN A 87 19.12 -2.61 -1.87
CA ASN A 87 19.78 -1.31 -1.78
C ASN A 87 18.91 -0.13 -2.26
N ALA A 88 17.59 -0.27 -2.15
CA ALA A 88 16.65 0.78 -2.48
C ALA A 88 16.52 1.78 -1.33
N PRO A 89 16.56 3.10 -1.60
CA PRO A 89 16.35 4.09 -0.57
C PRO A 89 14.87 4.21 -0.21
N ASN A 90 14.56 4.28 1.07
CA ASN A 90 13.19 4.48 1.58
C ASN A 90 12.59 5.79 1.08
N SER A 91 13.44 6.77 0.77
CA SER A 91 13.02 8.09 0.25
C SER A 91 12.29 8.02 -1.10
N PHE A 92 12.49 6.95 -1.89
CA PHE A 92 11.83 6.82 -3.19
C PHE A 92 10.30 6.81 -3.05
N LEU A 93 9.76 6.02 -2.13
CA LEU A 93 8.31 5.90 -1.95
C LEU A 93 7.70 7.21 -1.44
N HIS A 94 8.35 7.85 -0.47
CA HIS A 94 7.92 9.16 0.03
C HIS A 94 7.91 10.23 -1.06
N SER A 95 8.85 10.17 -2.01
CA SER A 95 8.87 11.10 -3.15
C SER A 95 7.70 10.92 -4.13
N GLN A 96 6.97 9.80 -4.05
CA GLN A 96 5.76 9.55 -4.84
C GLN A 96 4.50 10.19 -4.22
N ILE A 97 4.62 10.84 -3.06
CA ILE A 97 3.50 11.42 -2.32
C ILE A 97 3.70 12.93 -2.20
N ASN A 98 2.81 13.70 -2.82
CA ASN A 98 2.83 15.16 -2.80
C ASN A 98 1.72 15.71 -1.92
N ASN A 99 1.86 16.97 -1.47
CA ASN A 99 0.79 17.71 -0.80
C ASN A 99 0.09 16.92 0.32
N ILE A 100 0.90 16.29 1.20
CA ILE A 100 0.42 15.54 2.36
C ILE A 100 -0.44 16.47 3.23
N THR A 101 -1.65 16.02 3.58
CA THR A 101 -2.56 16.77 4.45
C THR A 101 -2.12 16.66 5.90
N ASP A 102 -1.78 15.44 6.33
CA ASP A 102 -1.42 15.11 7.70
C ASP A 102 -0.58 13.83 7.72
N SER A 103 0.28 13.68 8.72
CA SER A 103 1.12 12.49 8.86
C SER A 103 1.49 12.19 10.30
N ILE A 104 1.44 10.91 10.67
CA ILE A 104 1.92 10.40 11.96
C ILE A 104 3.01 9.37 11.70
N LYS A 105 4.10 9.46 12.47
CA LYS A 105 5.15 8.45 12.52
C LYS A 105 5.15 7.74 13.87
N ILE A 106 5.16 6.41 13.85
CA ILE A 106 5.29 5.56 15.03
C ILE A 106 6.59 4.77 14.89
N SER A 107 7.57 5.06 15.74
CA SER A 107 8.84 4.35 15.72
C SER A 107 8.82 3.08 16.56
N LYS A 108 9.23 1.97 15.95
CA LYS A 108 9.46 0.68 16.62
C LYS A 108 10.95 0.33 16.57
N LYS A 109 11.35 -0.69 17.31
CA LYS A 109 12.76 -1.11 17.38
C LYS A 109 13.35 -1.55 16.03
N LYS A 110 12.53 -2.12 15.14
CA LYS A 110 12.96 -2.78 13.89
C LYS A 110 12.37 -2.18 12.62
N PHE A 111 11.44 -1.25 12.74
CA PHE A 111 10.73 -0.63 11.62
C PHE A 111 10.05 0.64 12.11
N ASP A 112 9.69 1.51 11.18
CA ASP A 112 8.81 2.65 11.43
C ASP A 112 7.46 2.38 10.76
N ILE A 113 6.40 2.94 11.34
CA ILE A 113 5.07 2.96 10.74
C ILE A 113 4.71 4.40 10.42
N PHE A 114 4.30 4.67 9.19
CA PHE A 114 3.76 5.96 8.78
C PHE A 114 2.29 5.83 8.46
N LEU A 115 1.50 6.78 8.97
CA LEU A 115 0.12 7.02 8.57
C LEU A 115 0.09 8.36 7.87
N ILE A 116 -0.16 8.38 6.57
CA ILE A 116 -0.12 9.60 5.75
C ILE A 116 -1.51 9.84 5.17
N LYS A 117 -2.17 10.92 5.56
CA LYS A 117 -3.43 11.36 4.94
C LYS A 117 -3.13 12.23 3.73
N VAL A 118 -3.69 11.86 2.58
CA VAL A 118 -3.42 12.54 1.32
C VAL A 118 -4.53 12.28 0.30
N PRO A 119 -4.93 13.27 -0.52
CA PRO A 119 -5.79 13.06 -1.68
C PRO A 119 -5.16 12.10 -2.69
N ILE A 120 -5.93 11.15 -3.24
CA ILE A 120 -5.42 10.14 -4.19
C ILE A 120 -4.70 10.78 -5.39
N LYS A 121 -5.22 11.89 -5.93
CA LYS A 121 -4.62 12.65 -7.03
C LYS A 121 -3.21 13.16 -6.76
N ASN A 122 -2.80 13.23 -5.49
CA ASN A 122 -1.46 13.66 -5.09
C ASN A 122 -0.51 12.48 -4.84
N ILE A 123 -0.97 11.24 -5.05
CA ILE A 123 -0.20 10.01 -4.92
C ILE A 123 0.13 9.50 -6.33
N ASN A 124 1.40 9.29 -6.62
CA ASN A 124 1.81 8.58 -7.83
C ASN A 124 1.70 7.07 -7.62
N TYR A 125 0.48 6.58 -7.38
CA TYR A 125 0.23 5.17 -7.06
C TYR A 125 0.70 4.23 -8.19
N LYS A 126 0.68 4.68 -9.45
CA LYS A 126 1.17 3.89 -10.59
C LYS A 126 2.65 3.55 -10.45
N GLU A 127 3.47 4.53 -10.08
CA GLU A 127 4.90 4.27 -9.82
C GLU A 127 5.10 3.44 -8.55
N ILE A 128 4.33 3.68 -7.48
CA ILE A 128 4.41 2.85 -6.26
C ILE A 128 4.14 1.36 -6.58
N LEU A 129 3.03 1.06 -7.28
CA LEU A 129 2.66 -0.32 -7.62
C LEU A 129 3.70 -0.96 -8.54
N LYS A 130 4.19 -0.22 -9.55
CA LYS A 130 5.25 -0.69 -10.43
C LYS A 130 6.56 -0.97 -9.68
N THR A 131 6.91 -0.13 -8.71
CA THR A 131 8.10 -0.31 -7.86
C THR A 131 8.01 -1.57 -7.01
N ILE A 132 6.82 -1.91 -6.48
CA ILE A 132 6.59 -3.17 -5.77
C ILE A 132 6.85 -4.37 -6.70
N VAL A 133 6.35 -4.33 -7.94
CA VAL A 133 6.61 -5.38 -8.94
C VAL A 133 8.10 -5.45 -9.31
N ASN A 134 8.74 -4.30 -9.51
CA ASN A 134 10.16 -4.23 -9.83
C ASN A 134 11.03 -4.92 -8.77
N THR A 135 10.71 -4.74 -7.48
CA THR A 135 11.42 -5.37 -6.37
C THR A 135 11.54 -6.88 -6.57
N GLU A 136 10.40 -7.56 -6.78
CA GLU A 136 10.34 -9.02 -6.92
C GLU A 136 10.97 -9.50 -8.24
N MET A 137 10.92 -8.66 -9.26
CA MET A 137 11.48 -8.96 -10.58
C MET A 137 12.95 -8.55 -10.74
N GLY A 138 13.59 -7.99 -9.69
CA GLY A 138 15.00 -7.59 -9.73
C GLY A 138 15.30 -6.33 -10.57
N PHE A 139 14.32 -5.44 -10.73
CA PHE A 139 14.45 -4.18 -11.45
C PHE A 139 14.48 -2.97 -10.52
N ASN A 140 14.92 -1.83 -11.05
CA ASN A 140 14.88 -0.53 -10.39
C ASN A 140 13.84 0.39 -11.04
N PRO A 141 13.24 1.34 -10.28
CA PRO A 141 13.34 1.49 -8.83
C PRO A 141 12.65 0.33 -8.11
N SER A 142 13.20 -0.07 -6.95
CA SER A 142 12.64 -1.07 -6.02
C SER A 142 12.33 -0.44 -4.66
N THR A 143 11.64 -1.17 -3.80
CA THR A 143 11.30 -0.82 -2.42
C THR A 143 11.13 -2.08 -1.58
N ASP A 144 11.46 -2.01 -0.28
CA ASP A 144 11.10 -3.04 0.71
C ASP A 144 9.95 -2.60 1.62
N GLN A 145 9.41 -1.39 1.40
CA GLN A 145 8.31 -0.85 2.19
C GLN A 145 7.00 -1.53 1.81
N ILE A 146 6.13 -1.76 2.80
CA ILE A 146 4.78 -2.30 2.58
C ILE A 146 3.79 -1.15 2.67
N VAL A 147 2.94 -0.98 1.66
CA VAL A 147 1.99 0.12 1.58
C VAL A 147 0.55 -0.37 1.47
N TYR A 148 -0.27 0.03 2.44
CA TYR A 148 -1.71 -0.12 2.38
C TYR A 148 -2.35 1.21 2.01
N PHE A 149 -3.33 1.18 1.12
CA PHE A 149 -4.17 2.31 0.75
C PHE A 149 -5.53 2.11 1.42
N LEU A 150 -5.90 3.01 2.33
CA LEU A 150 -7.03 2.84 3.23
C LEU A 150 -7.99 4.03 3.15
N ASP A 151 -9.25 3.75 2.84
CA ASP A 151 -10.34 4.72 2.87
C ASP A 151 -11.36 4.32 3.91
N PHE A 152 -11.27 4.95 5.07
CA PHE A 152 -12.15 4.67 6.21
C PHE A 152 -13.58 5.17 6.04
N GLU A 153 -13.84 6.03 5.06
CA GLU A 153 -15.19 6.57 4.86
C GLU A 153 -16.07 5.60 4.06
N THR A 154 -15.50 4.95 3.04
CA THR A 154 -16.21 3.94 2.24
C THR A 154 -15.80 2.51 2.55
N ASP A 155 -14.91 2.32 3.52
CA ASP A 155 -14.36 1.01 3.90
C ASP A 155 -13.69 0.30 2.71
N ASN A 156 -13.08 1.09 1.83
CA ASN A 156 -12.31 0.60 0.69
C ASN A 156 -10.84 0.46 1.12
N ALA A 157 -10.20 -0.62 0.71
CA ALA A 157 -8.80 -0.85 0.97
C ALA A 157 -8.11 -1.57 -0.19
N PHE A 158 -6.83 -1.30 -0.37
CA PHE A 158 -5.97 -1.98 -1.33
C PHE A 158 -4.57 -2.21 -0.74
N VAL A 159 -3.99 -3.38 -0.99
CA VAL A 159 -2.57 -3.65 -0.74
C VAL A 159 -2.02 -4.58 -1.82
N MET A 160 -0.76 -4.36 -2.19
CA MET A 160 -0.01 -5.20 -3.12
C MET A 160 1.33 -5.55 -2.45
N TYR A 161 1.68 -6.83 -2.42
CA TYR A 161 2.93 -7.30 -1.82
C TYR A 161 4.00 -7.58 -2.86
N ASP A 162 3.58 -8.11 -3.99
CA ASP A 162 4.45 -8.63 -5.04
C ASP A 162 3.69 -8.65 -6.38
N ASP A 163 4.32 -9.20 -7.39
CA ASP A 163 3.81 -9.36 -8.75
C ASP A 163 2.76 -10.48 -8.92
N ARG A 164 2.42 -11.23 -7.86
CA ARG A 164 1.55 -12.41 -7.93
C ARG A 164 0.11 -12.05 -7.64
N PHE A 165 -0.16 -11.27 -6.59
CA PHE A 165 -1.51 -10.86 -6.24
C PHE A 165 -1.58 -9.52 -5.50
N CYS A 166 -2.73 -8.86 -5.61
CA CYS A 166 -3.12 -7.78 -4.69
C CYS A 166 -4.40 -8.16 -3.94
N LEU A 167 -4.58 -7.56 -2.77
CA LEU A 167 -5.77 -7.74 -1.95
C LEU A 167 -6.60 -6.45 -1.97
N THR A 168 -7.92 -6.60 -2.01
CA THR A 168 -8.85 -5.48 -1.89
C THR A 168 -9.91 -5.75 -0.85
N LYS A 169 -10.40 -4.66 -0.27
CA LYS A 169 -11.71 -4.59 0.35
C LYS A 169 -12.51 -3.54 -0.41
N SER A 170 -13.71 -3.87 -0.88
CA SER A 170 -14.60 -2.85 -1.41
C SER A 170 -16.05 -3.25 -1.23
N THR A 171 -16.84 -2.28 -0.76
CA THR A 171 -18.29 -2.38 -0.64
C THR A 171 -19.00 -2.35 -2.01
N THR A 172 -18.27 -2.03 -3.09
CA THR A 172 -18.79 -2.05 -4.45
C THR A 172 -18.49 -3.40 -5.12
N ASN A 173 -19.49 -3.99 -5.77
CA ASN A 173 -19.27 -5.22 -6.56
C ASN A 173 -18.38 -4.89 -7.76
N LEU A 174 -17.12 -5.29 -7.70
CA LEU A 174 -16.19 -5.30 -8.83
C LEU A 174 -16.73 -6.32 -9.86
N SER A 175 -16.93 -5.87 -11.11
CA SER A 175 -17.34 -6.76 -12.21
C SER A 175 -16.07 -7.27 -12.89
N PHE A 176 -15.85 -8.59 -12.79
CA PHE A 176 -14.75 -9.30 -13.44
C PHE A 176 -15.16 -9.82 -14.81
#